data_AF-A0A4Q4RNF8-F1
#
_entry.id   AF-A0A4Q4RNF8-F1
#
_cell.length_a   1.000
_cell.length_b   1.000
_cell.length_c   1.000
_cell.angle_alpha   90.00
_cell.angle_beta   90.00
_cell.angle_gamma   90.00
#
_symmetry.space_group_name_H-M   'P 1'
#
loop_
_entity.id
_entity.type
_entity.pdbx_description
1 polymer ?
#
loop_
_entity_poly.entity_id
_entity_poly.type
_entity_poly.pdbx_seq_one_letter_code
_entity_poly.pdbx_strand_id
1 'polypeptide(L)'
;RLAHRELLADAPPDKRKILEPVKPVITRWNSFYSCFERAVQLQPAINAYASHYIKRIRDEDTYAESRRNKLPHAPHWMRSDGLTTHDWAVVTEYIDALKPLKAATKRLEGRGNSGRFGCIAEVIPVFEYILNYYKSRVLAYEAVEYNAHDEAPEDHLAINMRAAWAKASEYYSKLDLSPAYYAATILHPFRGLWAQYNTSQPAVRRLKVLSNDIDDAIDSIIDPTTASNSDEAADDEYTQWKLCERRVEKGSEYANNPIKYWLLMRDRYPQLSKLALDVLSIPASSCECERMFSELGDLLEPRRRGIQPRLLAAIQCVRRWRTAGLGDDKLNNRNSITDDEIEALYGVSAWDVGDSSNTNSDSETQL
;
A
#
# COMPACT_ATOMS: atom_id res chain seq x y z
N ARG A 1 -40.84 19.85 8.51
CA ARG A 1 -40.17 20.81 9.42
C ARG A 1 -40.13 20.17 10.81
N LEU A 2 -39.15 19.29 11.05
CA LEU A 2 -38.95 18.63 12.34
C LEU A 2 -38.06 19.52 13.20
N ALA A 3 -38.56 19.82 14.39
CA ALA A 3 -38.05 20.83 15.28
C ALA A 3 -36.67 20.48 15.82
N HIS A 4 -35.76 21.44 15.70
CA HIS A 4 -34.59 21.59 16.55
C HIS A 4 -35.01 21.68 18.01
N ARG A 5 -34.87 20.59 18.76
CA ARG A 5 -34.83 20.49 20.24
C ARG A 5 -34.78 18.98 20.47
N GLU A 6 -33.62 18.36 20.61
CA GLU A 6 -32.77 18.43 21.80
C GLU A 6 -31.32 18.17 21.36
N LEU A 7 -30.50 19.22 21.33
CA LEU A 7 -29.05 19.09 21.30
C LEU A 7 -28.54 19.71 22.59
N LEU A 8 -27.75 18.93 23.33
CA LEU A 8 -27.01 19.34 24.54
C LEU A 8 -26.53 20.78 24.42
N ALA A 9 -27.03 21.62 25.32
CA ALA A 9 -27.01 23.08 25.20
C ALA A 9 -25.66 23.74 25.52
N ASP A 10 -24.62 23.00 25.93
CA ASP A 10 -23.37 23.60 26.45
C ASP A 10 -22.09 23.10 25.77
N ALA A 11 -21.99 23.20 24.44
CA ALA A 11 -20.69 23.02 23.76
C ALA A 11 -20.41 24.16 22.77
N PRO A 12 -19.17 24.73 22.79
CA PRO A 12 -18.82 25.93 22.03
C PRO A 12 -18.97 25.75 20.50
N PRO A 13 -19.21 26.86 19.76
CA PRO A 13 -19.75 26.85 18.40
C PRO A 13 -18.80 26.31 17.29
N ASP A 14 -17.52 26.08 17.57
CA ASP A 14 -16.53 25.70 16.55
C ASP A 14 -16.35 24.17 16.31
N LYS A 15 -17.20 23.31 16.90
CA LYS A 15 -17.02 21.84 16.80
C LYS A 15 -18.22 21.02 16.32
N ARG A 16 -19.31 21.62 15.86
CA ARG A 16 -20.41 20.84 15.26
C ARG A 16 -20.18 20.64 13.77
N LYS A 17 -19.10 19.94 13.40
CA LYS A 17 -18.93 19.48 12.02
C LYS A 17 -20.05 18.48 11.73
N ILE A 18 -21.00 18.88 10.89
CA ILE A 18 -22.04 17.96 10.41
C ILE A 18 -21.33 16.83 9.67
N LEU A 19 -21.50 15.60 10.15
CA LEU A 19 -20.92 14.42 9.55
C LEU A 19 -21.99 13.74 8.68
N GLU A 20 -21.64 13.46 7.42
CA GLU A 20 -22.54 12.77 6.50
C GLU A 20 -22.35 11.25 6.58
N PRO A 21 -23.38 10.43 6.30
CA PRO A 21 -23.20 8.99 6.16
C PRO A 21 -22.21 8.66 5.02
N VAL A 22 -21.36 7.66 5.23
CA VAL A 22 -20.43 7.17 4.20
C VAL A 22 -21.00 5.88 3.62
N LYS A 23 -21.36 5.90 2.34
CA LYS A 23 -21.82 4.70 1.64
C LYS A 23 -20.63 3.82 1.25
N PRO A 24 -20.59 2.52 1.63
CA PRO A 24 -19.53 1.64 1.23
C PRO A 24 -19.66 1.27 -0.26
N VAL A 25 -18.51 1.01 -0.89
CA VAL A 25 -18.37 0.53 -2.26
C VAL A 25 -17.99 -0.95 -2.20
N ILE A 26 -18.81 -1.81 -2.81
CA ILE A 26 -18.67 -3.27 -2.73
C ILE A 26 -17.27 -3.74 -3.17
N THR A 27 -16.69 -3.09 -4.17
CA THR A 27 -15.38 -3.47 -4.74
C THR A 27 -14.17 -3.00 -3.91
N ARG A 28 -14.37 -2.22 -2.83
CA ARG A 28 -13.28 -1.66 -2.02
C ARG A 28 -13.53 -1.89 -0.54
N TRP A 29 -12.94 -2.92 0.05
CA TRP A 29 -13.11 -3.26 1.47
C TRP A 29 -12.79 -2.11 2.44
N ASN A 30 -11.83 -1.23 2.10
CA ASN A 30 -11.50 -0.02 2.88
C ASN A 30 -12.69 0.95 3.07
N SER A 31 -13.65 0.91 2.14
CA SER A 31 -14.86 1.72 2.23
C SER A 31 -15.83 1.20 3.29
N PHE A 32 -15.86 -0.11 3.56
CA PHE A 32 -16.65 -0.70 4.64
C PHE A 32 -16.11 -0.30 6.00
N TYR A 33 -14.79 -0.34 6.19
CA TYR A 33 -14.19 0.19 7.42
C TYR A 33 -14.61 1.65 7.66
N SER A 34 -14.51 2.49 6.62
CA SER A 34 -14.83 3.91 6.71
C SER A 34 -16.33 4.15 6.95
N CYS A 35 -17.19 3.29 6.39
CA CYS A 35 -18.62 3.26 6.65
C CYS A 35 -18.91 2.92 8.13
N PHE A 36 -18.32 1.86 8.66
CA PHE A 36 -18.54 1.44 10.05
C PHE A 36 -18.02 2.47 11.05
N GLU A 37 -16.82 3.01 10.81
CA GLU A 37 -16.25 4.09 11.64
C GLU A 37 -17.16 5.32 11.68
N ARG A 38 -17.73 5.71 10.51
CA ARG A 38 -18.71 6.79 10.43
C ARG A 38 -20.04 6.43 11.09
N ALA A 39 -20.50 5.18 10.96
CA ALA A 39 -21.75 4.72 11.55
C ALA A 39 -21.69 4.80 13.09
N VAL A 40 -20.56 4.39 13.70
CA VAL A 40 -20.36 4.51 15.15
C VAL A 40 -20.35 5.99 15.59
N GLN A 41 -19.70 6.88 14.84
CA GLN A 41 -19.75 8.33 15.12
C GLN A 41 -21.16 8.92 15.03
N LEU A 42 -21.98 8.37 14.13
CA LEU A 42 -23.36 8.78 13.91
C LEU A 42 -24.38 7.91 14.67
N GLN A 43 -23.93 7.03 15.58
CA GLN A 43 -24.80 6.05 16.25
C GLN A 43 -26.04 6.68 16.89
N PRO A 44 -25.97 7.80 17.65
CA PRO A 44 -27.16 8.42 18.23
C PRO A 44 -28.15 8.90 17.15
N ALA A 45 -27.65 9.46 16.05
CA ALA A 45 -28.47 9.96 14.96
C ALA A 45 -29.11 8.82 14.15
N ILE A 46 -28.36 7.74 13.89
CA ILE A 46 -28.84 6.55 13.19
C ILE A 46 -29.94 5.86 14.02
N ASN A 47 -29.72 5.69 15.33
CA ASN A 47 -30.70 5.08 16.22
C ASN A 47 -31.97 5.94 16.30
N ALA A 48 -31.84 7.26 16.49
CA ALA A 48 -32.99 8.17 16.51
C ALA A 48 -33.80 8.12 15.20
N TYR A 49 -33.11 8.09 14.05
CA TYR A 49 -33.73 7.94 12.75
C TYR A 49 -34.48 6.61 12.63
N ALA A 50 -33.82 5.49 12.97
CA ALA A 50 -34.44 4.17 12.91
C ALA A 50 -35.67 4.09 13.82
N SER A 51 -35.55 4.49 15.08
CA SER A 51 -36.65 4.48 16.05
C SER A 51 -37.85 5.31 15.60
N HIS A 52 -37.62 6.47 14.97
CA HIS A 52 -38.70 7.30 14.43
C HIS A 52 -39.51 6.56 13.36
N TYR A 53 -38.85 5.94 12.38
CA TYR A 53 -39.53 5.23 11.29
C TYR A 53 -40.15 3.91 11.76
N ILE A 54 -39.47 3.17 12.63
CA ILE A 54 -40.00 1.93 13.23
C ILE A 54 -41.28 2.25 14.01
N LYS A 55 -41.25 3.27 14.87
CA LYS A 55 -42.44 3.69 15.63
C LYS A 55 -43.59 4.09 14.69
N ARG A 56 -43.29 4.89 13.67
CA ARG A 56 -44.30 5.34 12.70
C ARG A 56 -44.96 4.16 11.98
N ILE A 57 -44.17 3.22 11.45
CA ILE A 57 -44.70 2.04 10.76
C ILE A 57 -45.47 1.14 11.72
N ARG A 58 -45.01 0.98 12.96
CA ARG A 58 -45.74 0.23 13.99
C ARG A 58 -47.11 0.84 14.26
N ASP A 59 -47.19 2.17 14.40
CA ASP A 59 -48.46 2.86 14.62
C ASP A 59 -49.40 2.71 13.40
N GLU A 60 -48.87 2.81 12.17
CA GLU A 60 -49.64 2.57 10.94
C GLU A 60 -50.12 1.12 10.79
N ASP A 61 -49.29 0.14 11.14
CA ASP A 61 -49.62 -1.29 11.15
C ASP A 61 -50.75 -1.55 12.15
N THR A 62 -50.67 -1.04 13.40
CA THR A 62 -51.74 -1.18 14.40
C THR A 62 -53.06 -0.55 13.93
N TYR A 63 -52.99 0.59 13.25
CA TYR A 63 -54.18 1.25 12.68
C TYR A 63 -54.80 0.40 11.56
N ALA A 64 -53.99 -0.15 10.66
CA ALA A 64 -54.46 -1.02 9.59
C ALA A 64 -55.11 -2.30 10.14
N GLU A 65 -54.49 -2.94 11.13
CA GLU A 65 -55.01 -4.15 11.80
C GLU A 65 -56.36 -3.89 12.48
N SER A 66 -56.49 -2.75 13.18
CA SER A 66 -57.75 -2.38 13.84
C SER A 66 -58.95 -2.28 12.88
N ARG A 67 -58.68 -1.98 11.60
CA ARG A 67 -59.68 -1.85 10.54
C ARG A 67 -59.73 -3.04 9.59
N ARG A 68 -58.96 -4.11 9.85
CA ARG A 68 -58.77 -5.27 8.97
C ARG A 68 -58.33 -4.86 7.55
N ASN A 69 -57.54 -3.80 7.46
CA ASN A 69 -56.95 -3.33 6.21
C ASN A 69 -55.63 -4.05 5.94
N LYS A 70 -55.18 -4.01 4.68
CA LYS A 70 -53.85 -4.47 4.30
C LYS A 70 -52.78 -3.58 4.94
N LEU A 71 -51.71 -4.18 5.44
CA LEU A 71 -50.58 -3.47 6.00
C LEU A 71 -49.93 -2.52 4.96
N PRO A 72 -49.50 -1.32 5.36
CA PRO A 72 -48.78 -0.40 4.50
C PRO A 72 -47.48 -1.02 3.98
N HIS A 73 -47.07 -0.64 2.78
CA HIS A 73 -45.78 -1.10 2.26
C HIS A 73 -44.64 -0.40 3.01
N ALA A 74 -43.76 -1.20 3.62
CA ALA A 74 -42.57 -0.70 4.29
C ALA A 74 -41.40 -1.70 4.12
N PRO A 75 -40.15 -1.23 4.04
CA PRO A 75 -38.96 -2.09 4.08
C PRO A 75 -38.89 -2.94 5.35
N HIS A 76 -38.26 -4.12 5.25
CA HIS A 76 -38.16 -5.08 6.36
C HIS A 76 -37.56 -4.47 7.64
N TRP A 77 -36.51 -3.66 7.53
CA TRP A 77 -35.85 -3.04 8.68
C TRP A 77 -36.75 -2.06 9.45
N MET A 78 -37.81 -1.51 8.83
CA MET A 78 -38.76 -0.63 9.55
C MET A 78 -39.73 -1.43 10.43
N ARG A 79 -39.74 -2.76 10.30
CA ARG A 79 -40.49 -3.69 11.15
C ARG A 79 -39.58 -4.52 12.06
N SER A 80 -38.29 -4.18 12.13
CA SER A 80 -37.38 -4.76 13.12
C SER A 80 -37.31 -3.88 14.37
N ASP A 81 -36.65 -4.37 15.41
CA ASP A 81 -36.41 -3.63 16.66
C ASP A 81 -35.27 -2.59 16.55
N GLY A 82 -34.81 -2.31 15.31
CA GLY A 82 -33.64 -1.47 15.05
C GLY A 82 -32.33 -2.18 15.36
N LEU A 83 -31.25 -1.40 15.48
CA LEU A 83 -29.94 -1.92 15.90
C LEU A 83 -29.86 -1.91 17.43
N THR A 84 -29.68 -3.09 18.00
CA THR A 84 -29.51 -3.30 19.44
C THR A 84 -28.09 -2.93 19.89
N THR A 85 -27.89 -2.86 21.21
CA THR A 85 -26.54 -2.70 21.79
C THR A 85 -25.59 -3.82 21.35
N HIS A 86 -26.12 -5.04 21.19
CA HIS A 86 -25.36 -6.17 20.71
C HIS A 86 -24.89 -5.97 19.26
N ASP A 87 -25.78 -5.50 18.37
CA ASP A 87 -25.43 -5.22 16.97
C ASP A 87 -24.32 -4.17 16.85
N TRP A 88 -24.37 -3.12 17.67
CA TRP A 88 -23.32 -2.10 17.72
C TRP A 88 -21.99 -2.63 18.27
N ALA A 89 -22.02 -3.59 19.20
CA ALA A 89 -20.83 -4.28 19.64
C ALA A 89 -20.21 -5.11 18.51
N VAL A 90 -21.03 -5.84 17.74
CA VAL A 90 -20.58 -6.59 16.55
C VAL A 90 -19.97 -5.66 15.49
N VAL A 91 -20.57 -4.50 15.22
CA VAL A 91 -19.99 -3.48 14.31
C VAL A 91 -18.61 -3.02 14.80
N THR A 92 -18.44 -2.85 16.11
CA THR A 92 -17.15 -2.46 16.71
C THR A 92 -16.11 -3.56 16.54
N GLU A 93 -16.50 -4.83 16.72
CA GLU A 93 -15.62 -5.97 16.45
C GLU A 93 -15.18 -6.05 14.99
N TYR A 94 -16.07 -5.73 14.04
CA TYR A 94 -15.70 -5.64 12.62
C TYR A 94 -14.71 -4.48 12.35
N ILE A 95 -14.87 -3.34 13.01
CA ILE A 95 -13.91 -2.24 12.91
C ILE A 95 -12.53 -2.71 13.39
N ASP A 96 -12.45 -3.37 14.53
CA ASP A 96 -11.19 -3.86 15.07
C ASP A 96 -10.54 -4.91 14.17
N ALA A 97 -11.34 -5.83 13.62
CA ALA A 97 -10.89 -6.83 12.64
C ALA A 97 -10.25 -6.21 11.38
N LEU A 98 -10.84 -5.12 10.87
CA LEU A 98 -10.45 -4.48 9.62
C LEU A 98 -9.37 -3.40 9.79
N LYS A 99 -9.20 -2.87 11.01
CA LYS A 99 -8.20 -1.86 11.37
C LYS A 99 -6.77 -2.19 10.95
N PRO A 100 -6.21 -3.39 11.23
CA PRO A 100 -4.85 -3.71 10.82
C PRO A 100 -4.68 -3.71 9.29
N LEU A 101 -5.69 -4.15 8.54
CA LEU A 101 -5.67 -4.09 7.07
C LEU A 101 -5.66 -2.65 6.57
N LYS A 102 -6.49 -1.76 7.14
CA LYS A 102 -6.51 -0.34 6.77
C LYS A 102 -5.17 0.33 7.05
N ALA A 103 -4.58 0.02 8.20
CA ALA A 103 -3.24 0.52 8.54
C ALA A 103 -2.17 -0.02 7.59
N ALA A 104 -2.20 -1.32 7.27
CA ALA A 104 -1.28 -1.96 6.34
C ALA A 104 -1.34 -1.39 4.93
N THR A 105 -2.54 -1.24 4.36
CA THR A 105 -2.69 -0.69 3.01
C THR A 105 -2.30 0.78 2.95
N LYS A 106 -2.67 1.58 3.94
CA LYS A 106 -2.19 2.96 4.07
C LYS A 106 -0.67 3.04 4.22
N ARG A 107 -0.05 2.04 4.83
CA ARG A 107 1.40 1.96 4.94
C ARG A 107 2.06 1.63 3.60
N LEU A 108 1.50 0.70 2.84
CA LEU A 108 2.08 0.20 1.59
C LEU A 108 1.74 1.05 0.35
N GLU A 109 0.80 1.99 0.45
CA GLU A 109 0.42 2.88 -0.64
C GLU A 109 1.41 4.03 -0.93
N GLY A 110 2.66 4.01 -0.43
CA GLY A 110 3.77 4.84 -0.97
C GLY A 110 3.79 6.34 -0.68
N ARG A 111 2.84 6.91 0.07
CA ARG A 111 2.76 8.39 0.26
C ARG A 111 3.55 8.92 1.46
N GLY A 112 4.72 8.34 1.75
CA GLY A 112 5.56 8.80 2.85
C GLY A 112 6.50 9.92 2.43
N ASN A 113 6.44 11.08 3.10
CA ASN A 113 7.36 12.20 2.88
C ASN A 113 8.84 11.92 3.28
N SER A 114 9.20 10.68 3.67
CA SER A 114 10.47 10.41 4.39
C SER A 114 11.17 9.09 4.05
N GLY A 115 10.95 8.47 2.88
CA GLY A 115 11.59 7.18 2.54
C GLY A 115 11.10 5.98 3.37
N ARG A 116 10.19 6.25 4.32
CA ARG A 116 9.29 5.30 4.98
C ARG A 116 8.00 5.24 4.19
N PHE A 117 7.27 4.12 4.26
CA PHE A 117 5.98 3.90 3.61
C PHE A 117 6.07 3.52 2.13
N GLY A 118 5.61 2.31 1.80
CA GLY A 118 5.40 1.79 0.44
C GLY A 118 6.63 1.24 -0.26
N CYS A 119 7.73 1.03 0.46
CA CYS A 119 8.86 0.25 -0.03
C CYS A 119 8.55 -1.24 0.06
N ILE A 120 8.99 -2.02 -0.94
CA ILE A 120 8.86 -3.49 -0.96
C ILE A 120 9.42 -4.17 0.31
N ALA A 121 10.44 -3.58 0.95
CA ALA A 121 11.03 -4.09 2.20
C ALA A 121 10.05 -4.12 3.38
N GLU A 122 8.96 -3.34 3.32
CA GLU A 122 7.95 -3.29 4.38
C GLU A 122 6.88 -4.37 4.23
N VAL A 123 6.80 -5.05 3.08
CA VAL A 123 5.73 -6.01 2.77
C VAL A 123 5.75 -7.20 3.72
N ILE A 124 6.89 -7.89 3.87
CA ILE A 124 7.02 -9.04 4.77
C ILE A 124 6.66 -8.66 6.23
N PRO A 125 7.27 -7.61 6.84
CA PRO A 125 6.89 -7.19 8.19
C PRO A 125 5.41 -6.83 8.36
N VAL A 126 4.78 -6.24 7.33
CA VAL A 126 3.35 -5.93 7.37
C VAL A 126 2.50 -7.20 7.35
N PHE A 127 2.84 -8.18 6.52
CA PHE A 127 2.16 -9.46 6.52
C PHE A 127 2.34 -10.21 7.84
N GLU A 128 3.55 -10.26 8.38
CA GLU A 128 3.84 -10.84 9.69
C GLU A 128 2.99 -10.21 10.79
N TYR A 129 2.85 -8.87 10.79
CA TYR A 129 1.97 -8.18 11.73
C TYR A 129 0.50 -8.61 11.59
N ILE A 130 -0.04 -8.64 10.37
CA ILE A 130 -1.43 -9.03 10.10
C ILE A 130 -1.67 -10.50 10.50
N LEU A 131 -0.76 -11.40 10.13
CA LEU A 131 -0.87 -12.82 10.42
C LEU A 131 -0.84 -13.08 11.92
N ASN A 132 0.08 -12.45 12.65
CA ASN A 132 0.16 -12.59 14.10
C ASN A 132 -1.10 -12.02 14.77
N TYR A 133 -1.59 -10.86 14.33
CA TYR A 133 -2.84 -10.28 14.84
C TYR A 133 -4.04 -11.22 14.64
N TYR A 134 -4.24 -11.75 13.43
CA TYR A 134 -5.35 -12.64 13.15
C TYR A 134 -5.21 -14.01 13.82
N LYS A 135 -4.00 -14.55 13.90
CA LYS A 135 -3.73 -15.79 14.64
C LYS A 135 -4.12 -15.63 16.11
N SER A 136 -3.71 -14.53 16.77
CA SER A 136 -4.10 -14.25 18.15
C SER A 136 -5.61 -14.12 18.33
N ARG A 137 -6.31 -13.49 17.39
CA ARG A 137 -7.79 -13.39 17.40
C ARG A 137 -8.45 -14.75 17.22
N VAL A 138 -8.00 -15.57 16.27
CA VAL A 138 -8.53 -16.93 16.04
C VAL A 138 -8.35 -17.80 17.28
N LEU A 139 -7.17 -17.78 17.92
CA LEU A 139 -6.92 -18.53 19.15
C LEU A 139 -7.85 -18.08 20.29
N ALA A 140 -8.14 -16.78 20.40
CA ALA A 140 -9.08 -16.28 21.39
C ALA A 140 -10.51 -16.81 21.18
N TYR A 141 -10.92 -17.01 19.92
CA TYR A 141 -12.23 -17.56 19.56
C TYR A 141 -12.31 -19.08 19.70
N GLU A 142 -11.19 -19.80 19.61
CA GLU A 142 -11.14 -21.26 19.77
C GLU A 142 -11.48 -21.72 21.20
N ALA A 143 -11.20 -20.87 22.19
CA ALA A 143 -11.51 -21.14 23.59
C ALA A 143 -13.00 -20.93 23.96
N VAL A 144 -13.83 -20.44 23.03
CA VAL A 144 -15.25 -20.13 23.28
C VAL A 144 -16.13 -21.30 22.86
N GLU A 145 -17.01 -21.74 23.75
CA GLU A 145 -17.98 -22.80 23.47
C GLU A 145 -19.30 -22.19 22.97
N TYR A 146 -19.45 -22.12 21.64
CA TYR A 146 -20.59 -21.48 20.97
C TYR A 146 -21.91 -22.26 21.07
N ASN A 147 -21.86 -23.53 21.46
CA ASN A 147 -23.04 -24.41 21.56
C ASN A 147 -23.45 -24.70 23.02
N ALA A 148 -22.93 -23.94 23.98
CA ALA A 148 -23.18 -24.22 25.40
C ALA A 148 -24.66 -24.01 25.77
N HIS A 149 -25.24 -22.86 25.42
CA HIS A 149 -26.63 -22.46 25.74
C HIS A 149 -27.19 -21.49 24.68
N ASP A 150 -28.51 -21.23 24.69
CA ASP A 150 -29.20 -20.34 23.73
C ASP A 150 -28.72 -18.87 23.78
N GLU A 151 -28.06 -18.46 24.86
CA GLU A 151 -27.45 -17.12 25.04
C GLU A 151 -25.95 -17.09 24.66
N ALA A 152 -25.40 -18.19 24.15
CA ALA A 152 -24.00 -18.24 23.74
C ALA A 152 -23.73 -17.24 22.60
N PRO A 153 -22.50 -16.69 22.51
CA PRO A 153 -22.13 -15.78 21.43
C PRO A 153 -22.35 -16.41 20.06
N GLU A 154 -22.73 -15.62 19.06
CA GLU A 154 -22.80 -16.12 17.69
C GLU A 154 -21.39 -16.47 17.15
N ASP A 155 -21.30 -17.52 16.35
CA ASP A 155 -20.04 -18.07 15.84
C ASP A 155 -19.56 -17.40 14.53
N HIS A 156 -20.37 -16.54 13.94
CA HIS A 156 -20.11 -15.91 12.63
C HIS A 156 -18.76 -15.17 12.61
N LEU A 157 -18.40 -14.48 13.70
CA LEU A 157 -17.14 -13.74 13.79
C LEU A 157 -15.93 -14.69 13.84
N ALA A 158 -16.04 -15.79 14.58
CA ALA A 158 -15.00 -16.80 14.68
C ALA A 158 -14.76 -17.51 13.34
N ILE A 159 -15.84 -17.83 12.61
CA ILE A 159 -15.76 -18.40 11.25
C ILE A 159 -15.07 -17.41 10.30
N ASN A 160 -15.52 -16.15 10.31
CA ASN A 160 -14.98 -15.10 9.44
C ASN A 160 -13.49 -14.82 9.71
N MET A 161 -13.07 -14.85 10.98
CA MET A 161 -11.66 -14.66 11.37
C MET A 161 -10.76 -15.80 10.91
N ARG A 162 -11.24 -17.06 11.00
CA ARG A 162 -10.52 -18.21 10.44
C ARG A 162 -10.35 -18.09 8.93
N ALA A 163 -11.41 -17.68 8.23
CA ALA A 163 -11.35 -17.44 6.78
C ALA A 163 -10.37 -16.30 6.43
N ALA A 164 -10.39 -15.21 7.20
CA ALA A 164 -9.47 -14.08 7.02
C ALA A 164 -8.01 -14.48 7.24
N TRP A 165 -7.73 -15.24 8.30
CA TRP A 165 -6.38 -15.74 8.60
C TRP A 165 -5.88 -16.72 7.53
N ALA A 166 -6.72 -17.65 7.08
CA ALA A 166 -6.40 -18.57 5.99
C ALA A 166 -6.08 -17.81 4.70
N LYS A 167 -6.88 -16.78 4.38
CA LYS A 167 -6.66 -15.96 3.18
C LYS A 167 -5.38 -15.13 3.27
N ALA A 168 -5.11 -14.51 4.42
CA ALA A 168 -3.86 -13.79 4.66
C ALA A 168 -2.64 -14.71 4.52
N SER A 169 -2.73 -15.95 5.01
CA SER A 169 -1.66 -16.95 4.90
C SER A 169 -1.42 -17.39 3.45
N GLU A 170 -2.49 -17.57 2.67
CA GLU A 170 -2.39 -17.86 1.22
C GLU A 170 -1.70 -16.73 0.45
N TYR A 171 -1.94 -15.46 0.81
CA TYR A 171 -1.23 -14.35 0.19
C TYR A 171 0.22 -14.25 0.65
N TYR A 172 0.49 -14.58 1.92
CA TYR A 172 1.85 -14.58 2.43
C TYR A 172 2.74 -15.61 1.73
N SER A 173 2.23 -16.82 1.46
CA SER A 173 2.98 -17.83 0.70
C SER A 173 3.27 -17.42 -0.73
N LYS A 174 2.49 -16.50 -1.32
CA LYS A 174 2.79 -15.95 -2.65
C LYS A 174 4.00 -15.03 -2.67
N LEU A 175 4.47 -14.54 -1.52
CA LEU A 175 5.72 -13.78 -1.45
C LEU A 175 6.93 -14.63 -1.85
N ASP A 176 6.84 -15.96 -1.68
CA ASP A 176 7.88 -16.91 -2.11
C ASP A 176 8.06 -16.98 -3.63
N LEU A 177 7.09 -16.48 -4.39
CA LEU A 177 7.16 -16.46 -5.85
C LEU A 177 8.20 -15.47 -6.39
N SER A 178 8.68 -14.53 -5.57
CA SER A 178 9.71 -13.58 -5.97
C SER A 178 10.78 -13.40 -4.89
N PRO A 179 12.06 -13.61 -5.22
CA PRO A 179 13.15 -13.36 -4.27
C PRO A 179 13.29 -11.86 -3.92
N ALA A 180 12.65 -10.95 -4.66
CA ALA A 180 12.73 -9.52 -4.43
C ALA A 180 12.26 -9.10 -3.02
N TYR A 181 11.23 -9.76 -2.46
CA TYR A 181 10.74 -9.47 -1.11
C TYR A 181 11.79 -9.80 -0.03
N TYR A 182 12.47 -10.93 -0.20
CA TYR A 182 13.54 -11.38 0.69
C TYR A 182 14.78 -10.49 0.56
N ALA A 183 15.21 -10.23 -0.68
CA ALA A 183 16.34 -9.35 -0.96
C ALA A 183 16.10 -7.96 -0.35
N ALA A 184 14.92 -7.37 -0.55
CA ALA A 184 14.56 -6.08 0.03
C ALA A 184 14.65 -6.07 1.56
N THR A 185 14.15 -7.13 2.20
CA THR A 185 14.16 -7.25 3.66
C THR A 185 15.58 -7.43 4.22
N ILE A 186 16.42 -8.20 3.52
CA ILE A 186 17.82 -8.44 3.90
C ILE A 186 18.70 -7.19 3.71
N LEU A 187 18.47 -6.47 2.62
CA LEU A 187 19.18 -5.24 2.23
C LEU A 187 18.66 -4.01 2.99
N HIS A 188 17.55 -4.13 3.71
CA HIS A 188 17.08 -3.05 4.57
C HIS A 188 18.07 -2.86 5.75
N PRO A 189 18.58 -1.64 5.99
CA PRO A 189 19.60 -1.38 7.03
C PRO A 189 19.14 -1.76 8.44
N PHE A 190 17.82 -1.77 8.66
CA PHE A 190 17.18 -2.29 9.87
C PHE A 190 17.02 -3.82 9.80
N ARG A 191 18.14 -4.55 9.81
CA ARG A 191 18.20 -6.03 9.78
C ARG A 191 17.62 -6.74 11.02
N GLY A 192 17.16 -5.98 12.02
CA GLY A 192 16.71 -6.52 13.31
C GLY A 192 15.46 -7.40 13.25
N LEU A 193 14.65 -7.28 12.19
CA LEU A 193 13.46 -8.11 12.00
C LEU A 193 13.84 -9.54 11.58
N TRP A 194 14.67 -9.70 10.54
CA TRP A 194 14.92 -11.02 9.95
C TRP A 194 15.72 -11.98 10.84
N ALA A 195 16.55 -11.45 11.74
CA ALA A 195 17.30 -12.28 12.70
C ALA A 195 16.41 -12.99 13.75
N GLN A 196 15.16 -12.54 13.94
CA GLN A 196 14.21 -13.17 14.87
C GLN A 196 13.37 -14.28 14.22
N TYR A 197 13.25 -14.31 12.89
CA TYR A 197 12.36 -15.23 12.16
C TYR A 197 13.09 -16.38 11.44
N ASN A 198 14.42 -16.39 11.45
CA ASN A 198 15.22 -17.36 10.71
C ASN A 198 15.65 -18.55 11.57
N THR A 199 14.75 -19.52 11.81
CA THR A 199 15.10 -20.83 12.40
C THR A 199 15.01 -21.99 11.41
N SER A 200 14.81 -21.74 10.11
CA SER A 200 14.88 -22.80 9.09
C SER A 200 15.24 -22.22 7.72
N GLN A 201 16.53 -22.25 7.37
CA GLN A 201 16.92 -22.11 5.97
C GLN A 201 16.73 -23.46 5.27
N PRO A 202 16.08 -23.53 4.09
CA PRO A 202 16.21 -24.69 3.23
C PRO A 202 17.64 -24.71 2.66
N ALA A 203 18.29 -25.87 2.72
CA ALA A 203 19.65 -26.07 2.24
C ALA A 203 19.71 -25.87 0.71
N VAL A 204 20.26 -24.73 0.27
CA VAL A 204 20.65 -24.54 -1.13
C VAL A 204 21.86 -25.43 -1.42
N ARG A 205 21.65 -26.55 -2.14
CA ARG A 205 22.78 -27.36 -2.64
C ARG A 205 23.49 -26.58 -3.76
N ARG A 206 24.71 -26.11 -3.50
CA ARG A 206 25.64 -25.71 -4.56
C ARG A 206 25.98 -26.92 -5.42
N LEU A 207 25.87 -26.79 -6.74
CA LEU A 207 26.52 -27.70 -7.67
C LEU A 207 28.03 -27.51 -7.53
N LYS A 208 28.75 -28.57 -7.12
CA LYS A 208 30.20 -28.59 -7.22
C LYS A 208 30.56 -28.62 -8.70
N VAL A 209 31.23 -27.57 -9.18
CA VAL A 209 31.97 -27.62 -10.44
C VAL A 209 33.18 -28.52 -10.17
N LEU A 210 33.28 -29.65 -10.87
CA LEU A 210 34.52 -30.42 -10.87
C LEU A 210 35.51 -29.67 -11.75
N SER A 211 36.49 -29.01 -11.12
CA SER A 211 37.74 -28.60 -11.78
C SER A 211 38.51 -29.86 -12.19
N ASN A 212 39.14 -29.85 -13.37
CA ASN A 212 39.94 -30.97 -13.85
C ASN A 212 41.32 -30.93 -13.17
N ASP A 213 41.65 -31.97 -12.40
CA ASP A 213 42.90 -32.17 -11.64
C ASP A 213 44.21 -31.97 -12.44
N ILE A 214 44.15 -31.92 -13.77
CA ILE A 214 45.31 -31.74 -14.66
C ILE A 214 45.72 -30.27 -14.76
N ASP A 215 44.76 -29.34 -14.78
CA ASP A 215 45.06 -27.91 -14.94
C ASP A 215 45.69 -27.35 -13.64
N ASP A 216 45.19 -27.78 -12.48
CA ASP A 216 45.73 -27.41 -11.15
C ASP A 216 47.16 -27.96 -10.93
N ALA A 217 47.48 -29.12 -11.52
CA ALA A 217 48.81 -29.71 -11.47
C ALA A 217 49.83 -29.00 -12.39
N ILE A 218 49.38 -28.40 -13.50
CA ILE A 218 50.23 -27.63 -14.41
C ILE A 218 50.55 -26.27 -13.79
N ASP A 219 49.56 -25.59 -13.19
CA ASP A 219 49.74 -24.26 -12.59
C ASP A 219 50.66 -24.29 -11.36
N SER A 220 50.60 -25.36 -10.57
CA SER A 220 51.49 -25.57 -9.41
C SER A 220 52.96 -25.85 -9.78
N ILE A 221 53.23 -26.27 -11.02
CA ILE A 221 54.60 -26.44 -11.54
C ILE A 221 55.14 -25.12 -12.10
N ILE A 222 54.28 -24.28 -12.67
CA ILE A 222 54.67 -23.04 -13.35
C ILE A 222 54.93 -21.90 -12.35
N ASP A 223 54.22 -21.83 -11.21
CA ASP A 223 54.43 -20.76 -10.22
C ASP A 223 54.34 -21.24 -8.75
N PRO A 224 55.47 -21.60 -8.11
CA PRO A 224 55.48 -22.16 -6.76
C PRO A 224 55.13 -21.15 -5.66
N THR A 225 54.90 -19.86 -5.97
CA THR A 225 54.48 -18.87 -4.97
C THR A 225 52.98 -18.87 -4.69
N THR A 226 52.18 -19.54 -5.52
CA THR A 226 50.71 -19.62 -5.36
C THR A 226 50.26 -20.63 -4.30
N ALA A 227 51.12 -21.57 -3.89
CA ALA A 227 50.79 -22.62 -2.93
C ALA A 227 50.58 -22.13 -1.47
N SER A 228 50.74 -20.83 -1.20
CA SER A 228 50.49 -20.23 0.14
C SER A 228 49.08 -19.62 0.29
N ASN A 229 48.30 -19.54 -0.79
CA ASN A 229 46.91 -19.05 -0.74
C ASN A 229 45.96 -20.20 -1.06
N SER A 230 45.85 -21.16 -0.14
CA SER A 230 44.69 -22.05 -0.10
C SER A 230 43.43 -21.21 0.15
N ASP A 231 42.65 -20.98 -0.91
CA ASP A 231 41.19 -20.75 -0.95
C ASP A 231 40.49 -20.15 0.30
N GLU A 232 40.95 -19.02 0.84
CA GLU A 232 40.00 -18.08 1.42
C GLU A 232 39.38 -17.31 0.25
N ALA A 233 38.32 -17.87 -0.32
CA ALA A 233 37.48 -17.18 -1.28
C ALA A 233 37.18 -15.78 -0.74
N ALA A 234 37.78 -14.74 -1.33
CA ALA A 234 37.64 -13.38 -0.85
C ALA A 234 36.15 -13.09 -0.59
N ASP A 235 35.81 -12.77 0.66
CA ASP A 235 34.43 -12.56 1.08
C ASP A 235 33.74 -11.61 0.09
N ASP A 236 32.59 -12.01 -0.45
CA ASP A 236 31.84 -11.17 -1.38
C ASP A 236 31.39 -9.86 -0.70
N GLU A 237 31.06 -8.83 -1.49
CA GLU A 237 30.65 -7.52 -0.95
C GLU A 237 29.51 -7.65 0.07
N TYR A 238 28.62 -8.63 -0.11
CA TYR A 238 27.52 -8.91 0.82
C TYR A 238 28.01 -9.45 2.17
N THR A 239 28.94 -10.41 2.16
CA THR A 239 29.51 -11.01 3.36
C THR A 239 30.33 -9.96 4.12
N GLN A 240 31.13 -9.17 3.41
CA GLN A 240 31.84 -8.03 3.98
C GLN A 240 30.88 -7.00 4.58
N TRP A 241 29.84 -6.59 3.85
CA TRP A 241 28.82 -5.66 4.36
C TRP A 241 28.10 -6.22 5.60
N LYS A 242 27.83 -7.52 5.64
CA LYS A 242 27.16 -8.19 6.76
C LYS A 242 28.02 -8.27 8.01
N LEU A 243 29.33 -8.47 7.86
CA LEU A 243 30.27 -8.62 8.98
C LEU A 243 30.82 -7.28 9.47
N CYS A 244 31.14 -6.36 8.56
CA CYS A 244 31.85 -5.14 8.88
C CYS A 244 30.94 -3.97 9.27
N GLU A 245 29.70 -3.90 8.73
CA GLU A 245 28.84 -2.76 9.02
C GLU A 245 28.05 -2.91 10.32
N ARG A 246 28.15 -1.88 11.17
CA ARG A 246 27.36 -1.79 12.40
C ARG A 246 25.89 -1.61 12.05
N ARG A 247 25.02 -2.31 12.77
CA ARG A 247 23.57 -2.15 12.66
C ARG A 247 23.20 -0.68 12.90
N VAL A 248 22.42 -0.12 11.97
CA VAL A 248 21.94 1.25 12.06
C VAL A 248 20.97 1.37 13.24
N GLU A 249 21.17 2.36 14.11
CA GLU A 249 20.35 2.58 15.29
C GLU A 249 18.92 3.01 14.92
N LYS A 250 17.95 2.51 15.70
CA LYS A 250 16.52 2.79 15.52
C LYS A 250 16.28 4.29 15.72
N GLY A 251 15.78 4.97 14.68
CA GLY A 251 15.46 6.40 14.72
C GLY A 251 16.45 7.30 13.97
N SER A 252 17.60 6.78 13.55
CA SER A 252 18.52 7.54 12.68
C SER A 252 17.90 7.84 11.31
N GLU A 253 18.40 8.88 10.62
CA GLU A 253 17.96 9.25 9.28
C GLU A 253 18.10 8.08 8.28
N TYR A 254 19.18 7.31 8.39
CA TYR A 254 19.48 6.17 7.51
C TYR A 254 18.63 4.93 7.79
N ALA A 255 18.15 4.75 9.02
CA ALA A 255 17.18 3.69 9.33
C ALA A 255 15.82 3.96 8.70
N ASN A 256 15.55 5.23 8.39
CA ASN A 256 14.25 5.70 7.90
C ASN A 256 14.24 5.85 6.39
N ASN A 257 15.43 5.94 5.78
CA ASN A 257 15.59 6.08 4.36
C ASN A 257 16.67 5.11 3.87
N PRO A 258 16.29 3.86 3.51
CA PRO A 258 17.24 2.84 3.09
C PRO A 258 17.91 3.22 1.76
N ILE A 259 17.27 4.03 0.92
CA ILE A 259 17.86 4.57 -0.31
C ILE A 259 19.03 5.50 0.02
N LYS A 260 18.86 6.45 0.95
CA LYS A 260 19.95 7.32 1.41
C LYS A 260 21.12 6.53 2.00
N TYR A 261 20.83 5.47 2.76
CA TYR A 261 21.87 4.58 3.27
C TYR A 261 22.71 3.98 2.13
N TRP A 262 22.07 3.34 1.15
CA TRP A 262 22.79 2.69 0.06
C TRP A 262 23.50 3.66 -0.89
N LEU A 263 23.02 4.90 -1.00
CA LEU A 263 23.74 5.97 -1.71
C LEU A 263 25.07 6.32 -1.02
N LEU A 264 25.13 6.31 0.31
CA LEU A 264 26.38 6.54 1.05
C LEU A 264 27.34 5.35 0.97
N MET A 265 26.80 4.13 0.88
CA MET A 265 27.60 2.91 0.81
C MET A 265 28.16 2.63 -0.60
N ARG A 266 27.89 3.49 -1.58
CA ARG A 266 28.20 3.26 -2.99
C ARG A 266 29.69 3.12 -3.29
N ASP A 267 30.52 3.88 -2.58
CA ASP A 267 31.98 3.84 -2.76
C ASP A 267 32.61 2.61 -2.10
N ARG A 268 32.00 2.10 -1.02
CA ARG A 268 32.49 0.93 -0.28
C ARG A 268 32.00 -0.39 -0.85
N TYR A 269 30.76 -0.43 -1.34
CA TYR A 269 30.10 -1.61 -1.88
C TYR A 269 29.42 -1.29 -3.23
N PRO A 270 30.20 -1.13 -4.31
CA PRO A 270 29.71 -0.61 -5.59
C PRO A 270 28.73 -1.53 -6.32
N GLN A 271 28.80 -2.85 -6.17
CA GLN A 271 27.86 -3.77 -6.80
C GLN A 271 26.63 -4.00 -5.92
N LEU A 272 26.84 -4.17 -4.63
CA LEU A 272 25.78 -4.41 -3.67
C LEU A 272 24.85 -3.19 -3.54
N SER A 273 25.40 -1.97 -3.55
CA SER A 273 24.62 -0.74 -3.51
C SER A 273 23.71 -0.58 -4.73
N LYS A 274 24.16 -0.95 -5.93
CA LYS A 274 23.32 -0.94 -7.14
C LYS A 274 22.15 -1.90 -7.00
N LEU A 275 22.43 -3.16 -6.62
CA LEU A 275 21.39 -4.15 -6.39
C LEU A 275 20.39 -3.69 -5.33
N ALA A 276 20.88 -3.12 -4.23
CA ALA A 276 20.03 -2.63 -3.16
C ALA A 276 19.15 -1.46 -3.60
N LEU A 277 19.69 -0.50 -4.36
CA LEU A 277 18.91 0.60 -4.90
C LEU A 277 17.85 0.12 -5.89
N ASP A 278 18.19 -0.81 -6.78
CA ASP A 278 17.25 -1.39 -7.75
C ASP A 278 16.10 -2.09 -7.02
N VAL A 279 16.41 -2.96 -6.05
CA VAL A 279 15.41 -3.72 -5.30
C VAL A 279 14.57 -2.82 -4.38
N LEU A 280 15.19 -1.93 -3.62
CA LEU A 280 14.48 -1.08 -2.64
C LEU A 280 13.63 0.03 -3.30
N SER A 281 13.92 0.37 -4.56
CA SER A 281 13.11 1.29 -5.35
C SER A 281 11.79 0.70 -5.84
N ILE A 282 11.62 -0.63 -5.75
CA ILE A 282 10.37 -1.29 -6.15
C ILE A 282 9.23 -0.85 -5.20
N PRO A 283 8.14 -0.28 -5.73
CA PRO A 283 6.99 0.08 -4.91
C PRO A 283 6.28 -1.19 -4.43
N ALA A 284 5.81 -1.16 -3.17
CA ALA A 284 5.06 -2.27 -2.59
C ALA A 284 3.66 -2.46 -3.21
N SER A 285 3.10 -1.42 -3.83
CA SER A 285 1.76 -1.46 -4.43
C SER A 285 1.64 -0.59 -5.67
N SER A 286 0.71 -0.94 -6.55
CA SER A 286 0.33 -0.16 -7.73
C SER A 286 -0.52 1.07 -7.41
N CYS A 287 -0.80 1.36 -6.13
CA CYS A 287 -1.65 2.47 -5.71
C CYS A 287 -1.09 3.83 -6.18
N GLU A 288 0.23 3.96 -6.33
CA GLU A 288 0.85 5.15 -6.92
C GLU A 288 0.37 5.40 -8.36
N CYS A 289 0.34 4.33 -9.17
CA CYS A 289 -0.16 4.37 -10.53
C CYS A 289 -1.66 4.71 -10.56
N GLU A 290 -2.48 4.07 -9.71
CA GLU A 290 -3.92 4.35 -9.61
C GLU A 290 -4.21 5.82 -9.26
N ARG A 291 -3.40 6.41 -8.38
CA ARG A 291 -3.50 7.84 -8.05
C ARG A 291 -3.10 8.73 -9.22
N MET A 292 -2.01 8.41 -9.92
CA MET A 292 -1.64 9.11 -11.15
C MET A 292 -2.78 9.07 -12.17
N PHE A 293 -3.44 7.91 -12.34
CA PHE A 293 -4.61 7.79 -13.22
C PHE A 293 -5.84 8.54 -12.71
N SER A 294 -6.05 8.60 -11.39
CA SER A 294 -7.14 9.36 -10.79
C SER A 294 -6.93 10.87 -10.99
N GLU A 295 -5.71 11.37 -10.80
CA GLU A 295 -5.33 12.76 -11.09
C GLU A 295 -5.45 13.10 -12.58
N LEU A 296 -5.19 12.13 -13.45
CA LEU A 296 -5.42 12.23 -14.88
C LEU A 296 -6.90 12.23 -15.27
N GLY A 297 -7.76 11.60 -14.48
CA GLY A 297 -9.21 11.57 -14.71
C GLY A 297 -9.82 12.97 -14.84
N ASP A 298 -9.44 13.87 -13.93
CA ASP A 298 -9.86 15.28 -13.97
C ASP A 298 -9.32 16.00 -15.21
N LEU A 299 -8.12 15.64 -15.67
CA LEU A 299 -7.48 16.24 -16.84
C LEU A 299 -8.09 15.74 -18.17
N LEU A 300 -8.60 14.50 -18.17
CA LEU A 300 -9.24 13.82 -19.28
C LEU A 300 -10.77 13.99 -19.29
N GLU A 301 -11.31 14.89 -18.46
CA GLU A 301 -12.73 15.23 -18.48
C GLU A 301 -13.23 15.49 -19.92
N PRO A 302 -14.53 15.24 -20.22
CA PRO A 302 -15.06 15.19 -21.58
C PRO A 302 -14.75 16.39 -22.49
N ARG A 303 -14.37 17.53 -21.92
CA ARG A 303 -14.02 18.78 -22.62
C ARG A 303 -12.60 18.80 -23.20
N ARG A 304 -11.72 17.86 -22.85
CA ARG A 304 -10.29 17.83 -23.28
C ARG A 304 -9.88 16.54 -24.00
N ARG A 305 -10.77 15.98 -24.84
CA ARG A 305 -10.53 14.72 -25.62
C ARG A 305 -9.44 14.81 -26.70
N GLY A 306 -8.81 15.98 -26.90
CA GLY A 306 -7.79 16.21 -27.94
C GLY A 306 -6.33 16.07 -27.49
N ILE A 307 -6.07 15.78 -26.21
CA ILE A 307 -4.70 15.67 -25.70
C ILE A 307 -4.08 14.35 -26.15
N GLN A 308 -2.97 14.43 -26.89
CA GLN A 308 -2.21 13.25 -27.32
C GLN A 308 -1.56 12.54 -26.11
N PRO A 309 -1.44 11.19 -26.12
CA PRO A 309 -0.85 10.44 -25.01
C PRO A 309 0.56 10.90 -24.61
N ARG A 310 1.39 11.31 -25.59
CA ARG A 310 2.74 11.83 -25.35
C ARG A 310 2.73 13.14 -24.56
N LEU A 311 1.87 14.07 -24.95
CA LEU A 311 1.70 15.34 -24.26
C LEU A 311 1.14 15.13 -22.84
N LEU A 312 0.20 14.20 -22.70
CA LEU A 312 -0.36 13.83 -21.40
C LEU A 312 0.72 13.31 -20.43
N ALA A 313 1.58 12.42 -20.92
CA ALA A 313 2.71 11.88 -20.16
C ALA A 313 3.69 13.00 -19.76
N ALA A 314 4.05 13.89 -20.69
CA ALA A 314 4.93 15.02 -20.41
C ALA A 314 4.36 15.97 -19.35
N ILE A 315 3.08 16.33 -19.44
CA ILE A 315 2.38 17.15 -18.44
C ILE A 315 2.45 16.50 -17.06
N GLN A 316 2.22 15.19 -16.96
CA GLN A 316 2.31 14.49 -15.69
C GLN A 316 3.73 14.42 -15.15
N CYS A 317 4.74 14.15 -15.99
CA CYS A 317 6.15 14.19 -15.58
C CYS A 317 6.52 15.55 -14.99
N VAL A 318 6.21 16.65 -15.69
CA VAL A 318 6.48 18.01 -15.22
C VAL A 318 5.77 18.32 -13.91
N ARG A 319 4.50 17.92 -13.78
CA ARG A 319 3.73 18.10 -12.54
C ARG A 319 4.35 17.35 -11.36
N ARG A 320 4.78 16.11 -11.57
CA ARG A 320 5.42 15.29 -10.53
C ARG A 320 6.79 15.86 -10.14
N TRP A 321 7.61 16.28 -11.10
CA TRP A 321 8.88 16.96 -10.84
C TRP A 321 8.69 18.25 -10.04
N ARG A 322 7.74 19.11 -10.44
CA ARG A 322 7.42 20.33 -9.69
C ARG A 322 6.98 20.02 -8.26
N THR A 323 6.16 18.99 -8.06
CA THR A 323 5.71 18.57 -6.72
C THR A 323 6.87 18.02 -5.88
N ALA A 324 7.86 17.39 -6.52
CA ALA A 324 9.08 16.92 -5.87
C ALA A 324 10.11 18.04 -5.62
N GLY A 325 9.81 19.30 -5.96
CA GLY A 325 10.73 20.42 -5.84
C GLY A 325 11.82 20.45 -6.91
N LEU A 326 11.63 19.72 -8.02
CA LEU A 326 12.53 19.69 -9.16
C LEU A 326 11.99 20.65 -10.24
N GLY A 327 12.69 21.76 -10.45
CA GLY A 327 12.35 22.79 -11.43
C GLY A 327 12.92 24.15 -11.03
N ASP A 328 13.04 25.07 -12.00
CA ASP A 328 13.61 26.39 -11.76
C ASP A 328 12.62 27.25 -10.95
N ASP A 329 12.99 27.63 -9.72
CA ASP A 329 12.14 28.38 -8.76
C ASP A 329 11.64 29.72 -9.31
N LYS A 330 12.28 30.23 -10.36
CA LYS A 330 11.88 31.47 -11.05
C LYS A 330 10.46 31.43 -11.63
N LEU A 331 9.93 30.23 -11.93
CA LEU A 331 8.55 30.04 -12.41
C LEU A 331 7.53 29.80 -11.30
N ASN A 332 7.95 29.37 -10.11
CA ASN A 332 7.03 29.08 -8.99
C ASN A 332 6.35 30.34 -8.44
N ASN A 333 6.94 31.52 -8.64
CA ASN A 333 6.40 32.80 -8.18
C ASN A 333 5.58 33.58 -9.23
N ARG A 334 5.42 33.06 -10.45
CA ARG A 334 4.64 33.72 -11.50
C ARG A 334 3.33 32.98 -11.69
N ASN A 335 2.24 33.52 -11.13
CA ASN A 335 0.87 32.98 -11.26
C ASN A 335 0.36 32.94 -12.71
N SER A 336 1.08 33.57 -13.65
CA SER A 336 0.80 33.56 -15.08
C SER A 336 2.12 33.78 -15.81
N ILE A 337 2.48 32.86 -16.70
CA ILE A 337 3.56 33.06 -17.67
C ILE A 337 2.91 32.98 -19.05
N THR A 338 3.27 33.91 -19.93
CA THR A 338 2.70 33.99 -21.29
C THR A 338 3.39 33.02 -22.24
N ASP A 339 2.73 32.60 -23.31
CA ASP A 339 3.28 31.66 -24.29
C ASP A 339 4.59 32.20 -24.93
N ASP A 340 4.65 33.51 -25.18
CA ASP A 340 5.85 34.20 -25.70
C ASP A 340 7.04 34.14 -24.72
N GLU A 341 6.77 34.23 -23.41
CA GLU A 341 7.80 34.09 -22.37
C GLU A 341 8.32 32.66 -22.26
N ILE A 342 7.46 31.65 -22.47
CA ILE A 342 7.85 30.24 -22.49
C ILE A 342 8.76 29.96 -23.69
N GLU A 343 8.40 30.50 -24.86
CA GLU A 343 9.20 30.37 -26.08
C GLU A 343 10.59 31.00 -25.90
N ALA A 344 10.65 32.19 -25.31
CA ALA A 344 11.91 32.88 -25.03
C ALA A 344 12.78 32.18 -23.98
N LEU A 345 12.17 31.53 -22.97
CA LEU A 345 12.90 30.85 -21.89
C LEU A 345 13.49 29.50 -22.31
N TYR A 346 12.77 28.73 -23.12
CA TYR A 346 13.11 27.34 -23.41
C TYR A 346 13.43 27.06 -24.89
N GLY A 347 13.28 28.06 -25.78
CA GLY A 347 13.59 27.92 -27.20
C GLY A 347 12.82 26.78 -27.86
N VAL A 348 11.54 26.61 -27.49
CA VAL A 348 10.71 25.43 -27.83
C VAL A 348 10.55 25.25 -29.34
N SER A 349 10.57 26.34 -30.11
CA SER A 349 10.49 26.36 -31.58
C SER A 349 11.74 25.82 -32.27
N ALA A 350 12.88 25.66 -31.57
CA ALA A 350 14.09 25.05 -32.13
C ALA A 350 14.13 23.52 -32.01
N TRP A 351 13.14 22.90 -31.34
CA TRP A 351 13.15 21.47 -31.05
C TRP A 351 12.68 20.60 -32.24
N ASP A 352 12.18 21.21 -33.32
CA ASP A 352 11.56 20.51 -34.45
C ASP A 352 12.46 20.39 -35.70
N VAL A 353 13.77 20.63 -35.59
CA VAL A 353 14.69 20.35 -36.71
C VAL A 353 15.19 18.91 -36.61
N GLY A 354 14.26 17.99 -36.86
CA GLY A 354 14.55 16.62 -37.24
C GLY A 354 15.10 16.59 -38.67
N ASP A 355 16.35 16.17 -38.77
CA ASP A 355 17.14 15.85 -39.95
C ASP A 355 16.27 15.26 -41.09
N SER A 356 15.98 16.10 -42.10
CA SER A 356 15.24 15.72 -43.30
C SER A 356 16.00 16.18 -44.55
N SER A 357 17.27 15.80 -44.63
CA SER A 357 18.01 15.76 -45.90
C SER A 357 18.44 14.33 -46.21
N ASN A 358 17.49 13.53 -46.70
CA ASN A 358 17.81 12.36 -47.51
C ASN A 358 17.01 12.45 -48.81
N THR A 359 17.50 13.29 -49.73
CA THR A 359 17.03 13.35 -51.11
C THR A 359 17.78 12.33 -51.93
N ASN A 360 17.11 11.22 -52.26
CA ASN A 360 17.49 10.34 -53.35
C ASN A 360 17.36 11.08 -54.69
N SER A 361 18.47 11.28 -55.38
CA SER A 361 18.55 11.24 -56.84
C SER A 361 20.02 11.16 -57.24
N ASP A 362 20.45 10.00 -57.73
CA ASP A 362 21.19 9.95 -58.99
C ASP A 362 21.23 8.51 -59.54
N SER A 363 21.23 8.50 -60.86
CA SER A 363 20.83 7.49 -61.83
C SER A 363 21.86 6.39 -62.12
N GLU A 364 21.34 5.26 -62.61
CA GLU A 364 21.87 4.34 -63.63
C GLU A 364 23.38 4.36 -63.95
N THR A 365 24.05 3.20 -63.86
CA THR A 365 24.53 2.43 -65.04
C THR A 365 25.23 1.11 -64.66
N GLN A 366 24.88 0.04 -65.37
CA GLN A 366 25.71 -1.11 -65.85
C GLN A 366 26.64 -1.80 -64.82
N LEU A 367 26.48 -3.10 -64.51
CA LEU A 367 26.47 -4.29 -65.39
C LEU A 367 25.93 -5.49 -64.61
#